data_AF-A0A6J6LLH2-F1
#
_entry.id   AF-A0A6J6LLH2-F1
#
_cell.length_a   1.000
_cell.length_b   1.000
_cell.length_c   1.000
_cell.angle_alpha   90.00
_cell.angle_beta   90.00
_cell.angle_gamma   90.00
#
_symmetry.space_group_name_H-M   'P 1'
#
loop_
_entity.id
_entity.type
_entity.pdbx_description
1 polymer ?
#
loop_
_entity_poly.entity_id
_entity_poly.type
_entity_poly.pdbx_seq_one_letter_code
_entity_poly.pdbx_strand_id
1 'polypeptide(L)'
;MGVEFHPQLLELALTHRSFAYESGLSETNERLEFLGDSVLGLIVTEELYRRYPDLDESRLSPLRSGVVNMRALADIARTLNLGEFIRLGKGEEVTGGRDKNSLLADALEALIGAIYLETGIEKTTAIVRTLINETLESAMARGAGLDGKTALQELAAIRGMGAPEYVVTESGPDHDKSFSAVAMLAGAAIAQGEGKSKREAEQFAARNAFDILSVTAES
;
A
#
# COMPACT_ATOMS: atom_id res chain seq x y z
N MET A 1 5.93 -14.23 14.49
CA MET A 1 5.20 -14.87 13.38
C MET A 1 4.79 -16.34 13.64
N GLY A 2 5.38 -17.07 14.61
CA GLY A 2 4.85 -18.39 15.02
C GLY A 2 4.99 -19.50 13.96
N VAL A 3 6.00 -19.39 13.11
CA VAL A 3 6.35 -20.38 12.08
C VAL A 3 7.67 -21.02 12.50
N GLU A 4 7.70 -22.34 12.55
CA GLU A 4 8.94 -23.11 12.60
C GLU A 4 9.40 -23.32 11.16
N PHE A 5 10.65 -22.99 10.87
CA PHE A 5 11.22 -23.10 9.53
C PHE A 5 12.25 -24.20 9.47
N HIS A 6 12.35 -24.84 8.31
CA HIS A 6 13.61 -25.45 7.92
C HIS A 6 14.70 -24.35 7.88
N PRO A 7 15.81 -24.47 8.63
CA PRO A 7 16.79 -23.39 8.76
C PRO A 7 17.35 -22.88 7.44
N GLN A 8 17.54 -23.79 6.48
CA GLN A 8 18.06 -23.49 5.14
C GLN A 8 17.11 -22.62 4.32
N LEU A 9 15.80 -22.81 4.47
CA LEU A 9 14.79 -22.04 3.75
C LEU A 9 14.71 -20.61 4.28
N LEU A 10 14.78 -20.43 5.60
CA LEU A 10 14.82 -19.11 6.22
C LEU A 10 16.14 -18.38 5.88
N GLU A 11 17.27 -19.09 5.91
CA GLU A 11 18.56 -18.55 5.51
C GLU A 11 18.53 -18.08 4.05
N LEU A 12 17.95 -18.87 3.14
CA LEU A 12 17.78 -18.50 1.74
C LEU A 12 16.91 -17.26 1.57
N ALA A 13 15.76 -17.17 2.27
CA ALA A 13 14.86 -16.02 2.21
C ALA A 13 15.55 -14.70 2.62
N LEU A 14 16.51 -14.79 3.54
CA LEU A 14 17.28 -13.67 4.08
C LEU A 14 18.60 -13.43 3.33
N THR A 15 18.91 -14.17 2.27
CA THR A 15 20.17 -14.06 1.52
C THR A 15 20.01 -13.15 0.30
N HIS A 16 20.43 -11.90 0.46
CA HIS A 16 20.48 -10.96 -0.65
C HIS A 16 21.62 -11.30 -1.63
N ARG A 17 21.42 -11.00 -2.91
CA ARG A 17 22.40 -11.27 -3.98
C ARG A 17 23.81 -10.74 -3.71
N SER A 18 23.94 -9.59 -3.03
CA SER A 18 25.26 -9.04 -2.69
C SER A 18 26.05 -9.94 -1.74
N PHE A 19 25.38 -10.56 -0.77
CA PHE A 19 26.00 -11.52 0.13
C PHE A 19 26.32 -12.83 -0.59
N ALA A 20 25.39 -13.31 -1.42
CA ALA A 20 25.57 -14.55 -2.17
C ALA A 20 26.83 -14.47 -3.05
N TYR A 21 26.98 -13.40 -3.82
CA TYR A 21 28.16 -13.19 -4.67
C TYR A 21 29.46 -13.05 -3.87
N GLU A 22 29.45 -12.32 -2.75
CA GLU A 22 30.66 -12.16 -1.91
C GLU A 22 31.07 -13.50 -1.25
N SER A 23 30.09 -14.34 -0.91
CA SER A 23 30.31 -15.62 -0.22
C SER A 23 30.47 -16.81 -1.17
N GLY A 24 30.44 -16.59 -2.49
CA GLY A 24 30.53 -17.66 -3.49
C GLY A 24 29.30 -18.57 -3.55
N LEU A 25 28.15 -18.12 -3.04
CA LEU A 25 26.87 -18.81 -3.15
C LEU A 25 26.22 -18.50 -4.49
N SER A 26 25.58 -19.51 -5.08
CA SER A 26 24.80 -19.36 -6.32
C SER A 26 23.34 -18.99 -6.07
N GLU A 27 22.81 -19.27 -4.88
CA GLU A 27 21.40 -19.07 -4.57
C GLU A 27 21.18 -17.74 -3.83
N THR A 28 20.09 -17.08 -4.19
CA THR A 28 19.62 -15.80 -3.66
C THR A 28 18.15 -15.92 -3.30
N ASN A 29 17.64 -14.96 -2.54
CA ASN A 29 16.24 -14.87 -2.21
C ASN A 29 15.32 -14.54 -3.41
N GLU A 30 15.85 -14.15 -4.58
CA GLU A 30 15.08 -13.66 -5.74
C GLU A 30 14.01 -14.66 -6.25
N ARG A 31 14.25 -15.97 -6.14
CA ARG A 31 13.23 -16.98 -6.49
C ARG A 31 12.09 -17.07 -5.48
N LEU A 32 12.41 -16.84 -4.20
CA LEU A 32 11.40 -16.80 -3.13
C LEU A 32 10.62 -15.49 -3.19
N GLU A 33 11.28 -14.37 -3.50
CA GLU A 33 10.66 -13.08 -3.78
C GLU A 33 9.61 -13.21 -4.87
N PHE A 34 9.99 -13.76 -6.03
CA PHE A 34 9.08 -14.01 -7.16
C PHE A 34 7.82 -14.82 -6.76
N LEU A 35 8.01 -15.89 -5.97
CA LEU A 35 6.90 -16.68 -5.45
C LEU A 35 6.05 -15.88 -4.44
N GLY A 36 6.72 -15.17 -3.55
CA GLY A 36 6.14 -14.39 -2.48
C GLY A 36 5.27 -13.25 -2.97
N ASP A 37 5.70 -12.52 -4.00
CA ASP A 37 4.90 -11.46 -4.66
C ASP A 37 3.57 -12.03 -5.16
N SER A 38 3.60 -13.16 -5.86
CA SER A 38 2.38 -13.82 -6.36
C SER A 38 1.44 -14.25 -5.22
N VAL A 39 2.00 -14.83 -4.15
CA VAL A 39 1.22 -15.27 -2.97
C VAL A 39 0.61 -14.07 -2.24
N LEU A 40 1.41 -13.03 -2.00
CA LEU A 40 0.96 -11.78 -1.38
C LEU A 40 -0.15 -11.13 -2.22
N GLY A 41 0.06 -11.04 -3.53
CA GLY A 41 -0.91 -10.46 -4.47
C GLY A 41 -2.25 -11.19 -4.44
N LEU A 42 -2.24 -12.53 -4.39
CA LEU A 42 -3.46 -13.33 -4.24
C LEU A 42 -4.17 -13.03 -2.92
N ILE A 43 -3.45 -13.09 -1.80
CA ILE A 43 -4.02 -12.91 -0.45
C ILE A 43 -4.63 -11.51 -0.31
N VAL A 44 -3.92 -10.47 -0.77
CA VAL A 44 -4.41 -9.09 -0.70
C VAL A 44 -5.63 -8.90 -1.61
N THR A 45 -5.60 -9.46 -2.83
CA THR A 45 -6.75 -9.38 -3.74
C THR A 45 -7.98 -10.06 -3.15
N GLU A 46 -7.82 -11.25 -2.57
CA GLU A 46 -8.91 -11.96 -1.89
C GLU A 46 -9.44 -11.14 -0.70
N GLU A 47 -8.54 -10.55 0.09
CA GLU A 47 -8.96 -9.74 1.24
C GLU A 47 -9.76 -8.51 0.83
N LEU A 48 -9.31 -7.79 -0.20
CA LEU A 48 -10.04 -6.64 -0.73
C LEU A 48 -11.42 -7.05 -1.26
N TYR A 49 -11.50 -8.16 -2.01
CA TYR A 49 -12.76 -8.68 -2.54
C TYR A 49 -13.77 -9.02 -1.44
N ARG A 50 -13.33 -9.72 -0.38
CA ARG A 50 -14.22 -10.13 0.72
C ARG A 50 -14.62 -8.95 1.62
N ARG A 51 -13.68 -8.04 1.88
CA ARG A 51 -13.86 -6.95 2.82
C ARG A 51 -14.67 -5.78 2.25
N TYR A 52 -14.61 -5.60 0.92
CA TYR A 52 -15.27 -4.50 0.24
C TYR A 52 -16.15 -5.01 -0.92
N PRO A 53 -17.23 -5.76 -0.64
CA PRO A 53 -18.07 -6.39 -1.66
C PRO A 53 -18.78 -5.38 -2.58
N ASP A 54 -18.93 -4.13 -2.15
CA ASP A 54 -19.60 -3.06 -2.90
C ASP A 54 -18.65 -2.28 -3.83
N LEU A 55 -17.34 -2.60 -3.82
CA LEU A 55 -16.35 -1.95 -4.68
C LEU A 55 -16.15 -2.72 -5.99
N ASP A 56 -16.15 -1.99 -7.10
CA ASP A 56 -15.77 -2.55 -8.39
C ASP A 56 -14.23 -2.61 -8.58
N GLU A 57 -13.79 -3.23 -9.68
CA GLU A 57 -12.37 -3.39 -10.01
C GLU A 57 -11.62 -2.05 -10.10
N SER A 58 -12.27 -0.99 -10.60
CA SER A 58 -11.65 0.32 -10.76
C SER A 58 -11.30 0.96 -9.41
N ARG A 59 -12.00 0.55 -8.36
CA ARG A 59 -11.80 0.96 -6.96
C ARG A 59 -10.89 -0.01 -6.19
N LEU A 60 -11.01 -1.31 -6.43
CA LEU A 60 -10.18 -2.33 -5.79
C LEU A 60 -8.72 -2.28 -6.27
N SER A 61 -8.48 -1.98 -7.55
CA SER A 61 -7.12 -1.96 -8.10
C SER A 61 -6.22 -0.90 -7.48
N PRO A 62 -6.63 0.37 -7.33
CA PRO A 62 -5.85 1.37 -6.60
C PRO A 62 -5.64 1.03 -5.13
N LEU A 63 -6.61 0.40 -4.46
CA LEU A 63 -6.46 -0.09 -3.09
C LEU A 63 -5.36 -1.14 -3.01
N ARG A 64 -5.39 -2.12 -3.90
CA ARG A 64 -4.35 -3.15 -3.99
C ARG A 64 -2.98 -2.54 -4.19
N SER A 65 -2.83 -1.61 -5.12
CA SER A 65 -1.56 -0.90 -5.35
C SER A 65 -1.11 -0.06 -4.15
N GLY A 66 -2.05 0.47 -3.36
CA GLY A 66 -1.75 1.20 -2.13
C GLY A 66 -1.22 0.32 -0.99
N VAL A 67 -1.61 -0.96 -0.98
CA VAL A 67 -1.19 -1.94 0.04
C VAL A 67 0.04 -2.73 -0.40
N VAL A 68 0.11 -3.07 -1.69
CA VAL A 68 1.21 -3.84 -2.30
C VAL A 68 2.02 -2.90 -3.16
N ASN A 69 2.92 -2.16 -2.52
CA ASN A 69 3.95 -1.38 -3.18
C ASN A 69 5.22 -1.35 -2.33
N MET A 70 6.35 -1.10 -2.98
CA MET A 70 7.68 -1.09 -2.36
C MET A 70 7.74 -0.30 -1.05
N ARG A 71 7.12 0.89 -0.98
CA ARG A 71 7.15 1.69 0.25
C ARG A 71 6.37 1.03 1.37
N ALA A 72 5.14 0.62 1.10
CA ALA A 72 4.28 -0.06 2.07
C ALA A 72 4.91 -1.37 2.59
N LEU A 73 5.50 -2.17 1.70
CA LEU A 73 6.17 -3.41 2.07
C LEU A 73 7.45 -3.16 2.87
N ALA A 74 8.24 -2.15 2.49
CA ALA A 74 9.40 -1.74 3.28
C ALA A 74 9.00 -1.27 4.69
N ASP A 75 7.90 -0.53 4.82
CA ASP A 75 7.41 -0.07 6.12
C ASP A 75 6.96 -1.26 6.99
N ILE A 76 6.29 -2.27 6.44
CA ILE A 76 5.98 -3.53 7.13
C ILE A 76 7.28 -4.26 7.54
N ALA A 77 8.25 -4.35 6.64
CA ALA A 77 9.53 -4.99 6.94
C ALA A 77 10.27 -4.30 8.10
N ARG A 78 10.16 -2.96 8.22
CA ARG A 78 10.70 -2.19 9.34
C ARG A 78 10.01 -2.49 10.66
N THR A 79 8.68 -2.67 10.69
CA THR A 79 7.98 -3.04 11.94
C THR A 79 8.42 -4.41 12.46
N LEU A 80 8.91 -5.27 11.58
CA LEU A 80 9.49 -6.57 11.90
C LEU A 80 11.00 -6.53 12.23
N ASN A 81 11.65 -5.36 12.13
CA ASN A 81 13.10 -5.20 12.15
C ASN A 81 13.81 -6.15 11.15
N LEU A 82 13.17 -6.43 10.01
CA LEU A 82 13.64 -7.45 9.07
C LEU A 82 15.06 -7.15 8.55
N GLY A 83 15.37 -5.86 8.36
CA GLY A 83 16.67 -5.39 7.90
C GLY A 83 17.85 -5.88 8.75
N GLU A 84 17.67 -6.18 10.04
CA GLU A 84 18.72 -6.71 10.92
C GLU A 84 19.11 -8.16 10.58
N PHE A 85 18.18 -8.91 10.00
CA PHE A 85 18.36 -10.34 9.72
C PHE A 85 18.85 -10.62 8.29
N ILE A 86 18.74 -9.64 7.39
CA ILE A 86 19.16 -9.80 6.00
C ILE A 86 20.69 -9.92 5.94
N ARG A 87 21.16 -10.92 5.20
CA ARG A 87 22.57 -11.14 4.92
C ARG A 87 22.95 -10.29 3.73
N LEU A 88 23.82 -9.31 3.96
CA LEU A 88 24.31 -8.37 2.96
C LEU A 88 25.80 -8.52 2.76
N GLY A 89 26.25 -8.37 1.52
CA GLY A 89 27.67 -8.17 1.22
C GLY A 89 28.14 -6.82 1.80
N LYS A 90 29.43 -6.71 2.09
CA LYS A 90 30.03 -5.54 2.76
C LYS A 90 29.77 -4.23 2.02
N GLY A 91 29.83 -4.27 0.68
CA GLY A 91 29.55 -3.09 -0.14
C GLY A 91 28.11 -2.59 0.03
N GLU A 92 27.14 -3.52 0.05
CA GLU A 92 25.73 -3.19 0.23
C GLU A 92 25.48 -2.66 1.65
N GLU A 93 26.08 -3.28 2.65
CA GLU A 93 26.05 -2.87 4.06
C GLU A 93 26.53 -1.42 4.23
N VAL A 94 27.71 -1.07 3.68
CA VAL A 94 28.32 0.27 3.79
C VAL A 94 27.45 1.35 3.17
N THR A 95 26.65 1.02 2.14
CA THR A 95 25.73 1.97 1.50
C THR A 95 24.37 2.08 2.20
N GLY A 96 24.22 1.51 3.39
CA GLY A 96 22.96 1.54 4.15
C GLY A 96 21.90 0.58 3.60
N GLY A 97 22.32 -0.53 2.97
CA GLY A 97 21.42 -1.50 2.35
C GLY A 97 20.28 -1.99 3.25
N ARG A 98 20.50 -2.11 4.56
CA ARG A 98 19.50 -2.56 5.54
C ARG A 98 18.24 -1.71 5.62
N ASP A 99 18.30 -0.44 5.22
CA ASP A 99 17.16 0.48 5.25
C ASP A 99 16.68 0.87 3.84
N LYS A 100 17.24 0.27 2.78
CA LYS A 100 16.77 0.53 1.42
C LYS A 100 15.38 -0.09 1.22
N ASN A 101 14.44 0.72 0.73
CA ASN A 101 13.05 0.28 0.52
C ASN A 101 12.93 -0.93 -0.40
N SER A 102 13.69 -0.97 -1.50
CA SER A 102 13.66 -2.12 -2.42
C SER A 102 14.08 -3.39 -1.70
N LEU A 103 15.22 -3.36 -1.03
CA LEU A 103 15.79 -4.53 -0.35
C LEU A 103 14.88 -5.06 0.76
N LEU A 104 14.26 -4.16 1.53
CA LEU A 104 13.30 -4.52 2.56
C LEU A 104 12.00 -5.12 2.00
N ALA A 105 11.49 -4.56 0.90
CA ALA A 105 10.31 -5.07 0.22
C ALA A 105 10.58 -6.48 -0.36
N ASP A 106 11.67 -6.62 -1.12
CA ASP A 106 12.07 -7.89 -1.76
C ASP A 106 12.30 -8.99 -0.69
N ALA A 107 12.92 -8.64 0.44
CA ALA A 107 13.12 -9.56 1.55
C ALA A 107 11.82 -9.97 2.26
N LEU A 108 10.85 -9.05 2.39
CA LEU A 108 9.54 -9.38 2.94
C LEU A 108 8.77 -10.32 2.01
N GLU A 109 8.80 -10.08 0.70
CA GLU A 109 8.20 -10.98 -0.29
C GLU A 109 8.88 -12.35 -0.24
N ALA A 110 10.21 -12.40 -0.22
CA ALA A 110 10.94 -13.67 -0.09
C ALA A 110 10.59 -14.42 1.19
N LEU A 111 10.43 -13.72 2.31
CA LEU A 111 9.97 -14.30 3.57
C LEU A 111 8.54 -14.86 3.46
N ILE A 112 7.63 -14.15 2.78
CA ILE A 112 6.27 -14.65 2.51
C ILE A 112 6.33 -15.91 1.64
N GLY A 113 7.18 -15.94 0.61
CA GLY A 113 7.41 -17.11 -0.23
C GLY A 113 7.92 -18.31 0.59
N ALA A 114 8.83 -18.09 1.52
CA ALA A 114 9.31 -19.12 2.44
C ALA A 114 8.21 -19.61 3.40
N ILE A 115 7.41 -18.72 3.98
CA ILE A 115 6.28 -19.09 4.86
C ILE A 115 5.28 -19.96 4.09
N TYR A 116 5.01 -19.61 2.83
CA TYR A 116 4.12 -20.37 1.96
C TYR A 116 4.63 -21.79 1.69
N LEU A 117 5.91 -21.94 1.35
CA LEU A 117 6.50 -23.27 1.13
C LEU A 117 6.52 -24.12 2.39
N GLU A 118 6.72 -23.50 3.56
CA GLU A 118 6.78 -24.20 4.84
C GLU A 118 5.40 -24.60 5.38
N THR A 119 4.39 -23.74 5.18
CA THR A 119 3.12 -23.84 5.92
C THR A 119 1.86 -23.94 5.08
N GLY A 120 1.95 -23.77 3.76
CA GLY A 120 0.79 -23.73 2.87
C GLY A 120 0.04 -22.40 2.91
N ILE A 121 -1.03 -22.31 2.11
CA ILE A 121 -1.71 -21.03 1.85
C ILE A 121 -2.51 -20.53 3.05
N GLU A 122 -3.13 -21.42 3.84
CA GLU A 122 -4.03 -21.04 4.93
C GLU A 122 -3.28 -20.30 6.04
N LYS A 123 -2.15 -20.86 6.50
CA LYS A 123 -1.35 -20.23 7.56
C LYS A 123 -0.63 -18.97 7.06
N THR A 124 -0.15 -18.99 5.81
CA THR A 124 0.41 -17.79 5.16
C THR A 124 -0.62 -16.66 5.10
N THR A 125 -1.86 -16.97 4.72
CA THR A 125 -2.96 -16.01 4.65
C THR A 125 -3.22 -15.35 6.00
N ALA A 126 -3.27 -16.12 7.09
CA ALA A 126 -3.47 -15.57 8.44
C ALA A 126 -2.34 -14.61 8.85
N ILE A 127 -1.09 -14.95 8.53
CA ILE A 127 0.08 -14.12 8.84
C ILE A 127 0.06 -12.84 8.00
N VAL A 128 -0.10 -12.96 6.68
CA VAL A 128 -0.11 -11.82 5.76
C VAL A 128 -1.23 -10.85 6.10
N ARG A 129 -2.45 -11.34 6.40
CA ARG A 129 -3.58 -10.50 6.85
C ARG A 129 -3.22 -9.67 8.09
N THR A 130 -2.50 -10.26 9.04
CA THR A 130 -2.03 -9.55 10.24
C THR A 130 -1.02 -8.46 9.87
N LEU A 131 -0.08 -8.77 8.98
CA LEU A 131 0.98 -7.84 8.55
C LEU A 131 0.44 -6.63 7.77
N ILE A 132 -0.53 -6.86 6.87
CA ILE A 132 -1.06 -5.80 5.99
C ILE A 132 -2.18 -4.98 6.62
N ASN A 133 -2.72 -5.37 7.78
CA ASN A 133 -3.95 -4.79 8.31
C ASN A 133 -3.83 -3.27 8.51
N GLU A 134 -2.77 -2.80 9.16
CA GLU A 134 -2.55 -1.36 9.36
C GLU A 134 -2.36 -0.61 8.04
N THR A 135 -1.64 -1.20 7.09
CA THR A 135 -1.44 -0.63 5.75
C THR A 135 -2.75 -0.50 5.00
N LEU A 136 -3.63 -1.51 5.10
CA LEU A 136 -4.94 -1.52 4.46
C LEU A 136 -5.87 -0.45 5.05
N GLU A 137 -5.95 -0.36 6.38
CA GLU A 137 -6.70 0.70 7.07
C GLU A 137 -6.20 2.09 6.65
N SER A 138 -4.87 2.24 6.59
CA SER A 138 -4.24 3.49 6.20
C SER A 138 -4.51 3.85 4.73
N ALA A 139 -4.50 2.88 3.83
CA ALA A 139 -4.84 3.07 2.42
C ALA A 139 -6.29 3.53 2.25
N MET A 140 -7.23 2.90 2.96
CA MET A 140 -8.63 3.31 3.00
C MET A 140 -8.80 4.69 3.63
N ALA A 141 -8.15 4.98 4.75
CA ALA A 141 -8.20 6.30 5.39
C ALA A 141 -7.67 7.42 4.49
N ARG A 142 -6.67 7.12 3.63
CA ARG A 142 -6.18 8.02 2.57
C ARG A 142 -7.02 8.01 1.29
N GLY A 143 -8.09 7.23 1.22
CA GLY A 143 -9.03 7.28 0.10
C GLY A 143 -8.52 6.56 -1.14
N ALA A 144 -7.54 5.68 -0.98
CA ALA A 144 -7.21 4.72 -2.02
C ALA A 144 -8.49 3.96 -2.37
N GLY A 145 -8.80 3.83 -3.66
CA GLY A 145 -10.01 3.18 -4.15
C GLY A 145 -11.30 4.00 -4.07
N LEU A 146 -11.27 5.25 -3.59
CA LEU A 146 -12.34 6.21 -3.86
C LEU A 146 -11.91 7.05 -5.05
N ASP A 147 -12.60 6.91 -6.18
CA ASP A 147 -12.69 8.02 -7.11
C ASP A 147 -13.67 9.04 -6.52
N GLY A 148 -13.20 9.78 -5.52
CA GLY A 148 -13.99 10.78 -4.80
C GLY A 148 -14.65 11.78 -5.74
N LYS A 149 -13.99 12.13 -6.85
CA LYS A 149 -14.56 13.00 -7.89
C LYS A 149 -15.75 12.36 -8.58
N THR A 150 -15.61 11.13 -9.06
CA THR A 150 -16.71 10.41 -9.74
C THR A 150 -17.86 10.13 -8.76
N ALA A 151 -17.55 9.65 -7.56
CA ALA A 151 -18.55 9.38 -6.52
C ALA A 151 -19.30 10.65 -6.10
N LEU A 152 -18.59 11.77 -5.89
CA LEU A 152 -19.21 13.07 -5.61
C LEU A 152 -20.06 13.56 -6.78
N GLN A 153 -19.59 13.39 -8.02
CA GLN A 153 -20.31 13.80 -9.21
C GLN A 153 -21.63 13.03 -9.36
N GLU A 154 -21.63 11.72 -9.14
CA GLU A 154 -22.84 10.90 -9.15
C GLU A 154 -23.80 11.30 -8.03
N LEU A 155 -23.31 11.45 -6.80
CA LEU A 155 -24.13 11.87 -5.65
C LEU A 155 -24.73 13.27 -5.87
N ALA A 156 -23.95 14.21 -6.40
CA ALA A 156 -24.40 15.55 -6.71
C ALA A 156 -25.46 15.56 -7.82
N ALA A 157 -25.31 14.71 -8.85
CA ALA A 157 -26.29 14.55 -9.89
C ALA A 157 -27.62 14.00 -9.34
N ILE A 158 -27.57 12.97 -8.49
CA ILE A 158 -28.74 12.40 -7.82
C ILE A 158 -29.47 13.46 -6.96
N ARG A 159 -28.72 14.37 -6.33
CA ARG A 159 -29.26 15.44 -5.48
C ARG A 159 -29.61 16.73 -6.21
N GLY A 160 -29.43 16.80 -7.53
CA GLY A 160 -29.67 18.01 -8.30
C GLY A 160 -28.77 19.19 -7.93
N MET A 161 -27.57 18.91 -7.40
CA MET A 161 -26.61 19.93 -6.94
C MET A 161 -25.65 20.43 -8.05
N GLY A 162 -25.80 19.92 -9.27
CA GLY A 162 -24.92 20.24 -10.40
C GLY A 162 -23.59 19.51 -10.35
N ALA A 163 -22.68 19.84 -11.27
CA ALA A 163 -21.35 19.24 -11.30
C ALA A 163 -20.45 19.84 -10.18
N PRO A 164 -19.61 19.04 -9.49
CA PRO A 164 -18.66 19.57 -8.53
C PRO A 164 -17.60 20.45 -9.21
N GLU A 165 -17.31 21.60 -8.61
CA GLU A 165 -16.19 22.47 -9.00
C GLU A 165 -15.09 22.42 -7.93
N TYR A 166 -13.84 22.66 -8.32
CA TYR A 166 -12.70 22.62 -7.41
C TYR A 166 -11.92 23.93 -7.45
N VAL A 167 -11.74 24.55 -6.28
CA VAL A 167 -10.87 25.72 -6.12
C VAL A 167 -9.57 25.26 -5.50
N VAL A 168 -8.46 25.37 -6.23
CA VAL A 168 -7.15 24.85 -5.81
C VAL A 168 -6.19 26.00 -5.51
N THR A 169 -5.52 25.91 -4.36
CA THR A 169 -4.41 26.77 -3.95
C THR A 169 -3.13 25.95 -3.80
N GLU A 170 -1.98 26.57 -4.04
CA GLU A 170 -0.66 25.96 -3.87
C GLU A 170 0.21 26.79 -2.94
N SER A 171 1.06 26.12 -2.15
CA SER A 171 1.99 26.73 -1.20
C SER A 171 3.29 25.92 -1.12
N GLY A 172 4.34 26.51 -0.55
CA GLY A 172 5.65 25.85 -0.40
C GLY A 172 6.61 26.07 -1.59
N PRO A 173 7.90 25.71 -1.42
CA PRO A 173 8.91 25.86 -2.46
C PRO A 173 8.74 24.83 -3.59
N ASP A 174 9.32 25.06 -4.76
CA ASP A 174 9.13 24.20 -5.94
C ASP A 174 9.46 22.71 -5.73
N HIS A 175 10.39 22.41 -4.81
CA HIS A 175 10.81 21.05 -4.47
C HIS A 175 9.98 20.41 -3.33
N ASP A 176 9.07 21.16 -2.70
CA ASP A 176 8.18 20.68 -1.64
C ASP A 176 6.82 21.43 -1.68
N LYS A 177 6.19 21.43 -2.86
CA LYS A 177 4.88 22.04 -3.03
C LYS A 177 3.81 21.26 -2.28
N SER A 178 2.91 21.99 -1.64
CA SER A 178 1.70 21.49 -1.03
C SER A 178 0.50 22.13 -1.71
N PHE A 179 -0.57 21.35 -1.89
CA PHE A 179 -1.78 21.78 -2.57
C PHE A 179 -2.97 21.61 -1.65
N SER A 180 -3.88 22.57 -1.70
CA SER A 180 -5.16 22.52 -1.00
C SER A 180 -6.27 22.73 -2.03
N ALA A 181 -7.30 21.89 -2.01
CA ALA A 181 -8.47 22.01 -2.87
C ALA A 181 -9.75 22.10 -2.03
N VAL A 182 -10.71 22.91 -2.49
CA VAL A 182 -12.05 23.01 -1.91
C VAL A 182 -13.05 22.51 -2.95
N ALA A 183 -13.85 21.51 -2.58
CA ALA A 183 -14.95 20.98 -3.38
C ALA A 183 -16.19 21.87 -3.20
N MET A 184 -16.65 22.43 -4.31
CA MET A 184 -17.79 23.34 -4.40
C MET A 184 -18.96 22.64 -5.08
N LEU A 185 -20.16 22.73 -4.50
CA LEU A 185 -21.40 22.24 -5.10
C LEU A 185 -22.50 23.29 -4.95
N ALA A 186 -23.25 23.55 -6.03
CA ALA A 186 -24.28 24.59 -6.08
C ALA A 186 -23.81 25.96 -5.52
N GLY A 187 -22.52 26.31 -5.74
CA GLY A 187 -21.91 27.55 -5.24
C GLY A 187 -21.50 27.55 -3.76
N ALA A 188 -21.71 26.45 -3.03
CA ALA A 188 -21.31 26.32 -1.63
C ALA A 188 -20.04 25.48 -1.49
N ALA A 189 -19.15 25.90 -0.57
CA ALA A 189 -17.99 25.11 -0.17
C ALA A 189 -18.44 23.95 0.72
N ILE A 190 -18.26 22.71 0.26
CA ILE A 190 -18.71 21.52 0.97
C ILE A 190 -17.58 20.95 1.84
N ALA A 191 -16.40 20.79 1.26
CA ALA A 191 -15.25 20.21 1.97
C ALA A 191 -13.92 20.64 1.36
N GLN A 192 -12.86 20.52 2.15
CA GLN A 192 -11.49 20.79 1.75
C GLN A 192 -10.65 19.50 1.81
N GLY A 193 -9.61 19.41 0.97
CA GLY A 193 -8.62 18.34 0.99
C GLY A 193 -7.22 18.87 0.65
N GLU A 194 -6.19 18.24 1.19
CA GLU A 194 -4.79 18.62 1.03
C GLU A 194 -3.98 17.47 0.41
N GLY A 195 -2.98 17.78 -0.41
CA GLY A 195 -2.13 16.78 -1.06
C GLY A 195 -0.80 17.32 -1.57
N LYS A 196 0.09 16.42 -2.00
CA LYS A 196 1.39 16.75 -2.63
C LYS A 196 1.26 16.99 -4.14
N SER A 197 0.06 16.87 -4.69
CA SER A 197 -0.27 17.29 -6.05
C SER A 197 -1.69 17.88 -6.12
N LYS A 198 -1.97 18.69 -7.15
CA LYS A 198 -3.33 19.22 -7.41
C LYS A 198 -4.37 18.10 -7.48
N ARG A 199 -4.05 17.03 -8.21
CA ARG A 199 -4.93 15.87 -8.38
C ARG A 199 -5.25 15.19 -7.05
N GLU A 200 -4.26 15.04 -6.18
CA GLU A 200 -4.42 14.43 -4.87
C GLU A 200 -5.28 15.30 -3.94
N ALA A 201 -4.99 16.61 -3.87
CA ALA A 201 -5.78 17.55 -3.06
C ALA A 201 -7.26 17.57 -3.50
N GLU A 202 -7.52 17.61 -4.81
CA GLU A 202 -8.88 17.57 -5.35
C GLU A 202 -9.59 16.25 -5.03
N GLN A 203 -8.88 15.11 -5.03
CA GLN A 203 -9.50 13.84 -4.66
C GLN A 203 -9.89 13.79 -3.19
N PHE A 204 -9.02 14.29 -2.30
CA PHE A 204 -9.34 14.39 -0.89
C PHE A 204 -10.54 15.31 -0.64
N ALA A 205 -10.59 16.46 -1.31
CA ALA A 205 -11.72 17.37 -1.20
C ALA A 205 -13.02 16.73 -1.67
N ALA A 206 -12.96 16.01 -2.81
CA ALA A 206 -14.11 15.32 -3.39
C ALA A 206 -14.65 14.23 -2.46
N ARG A 207 -13.74 13.43 -1.90
CA ARG A 207 -14.08 12.39 -0.94
C ARG A 207 -14.70 12.95 0.33
N ASN A 208 -14.08 13.95 0.94
CA ASN A 208 -14.60 14.56 2.17
C ASN A 208 -16.01 15.13 1.94
N ALA A 209 -16.25 15.74 0.77
CA ALA A 209 -17.57 16.22 0.39
C ALA A 209 -18.58 15.06 0.19
N PHE A 210 -18.15 13.96 -0.44
CA PHE A 210 -18.99 12.78 -0.61
C PHE A 210 -19.38 12.18 0.75
N ASP A 211 -18.45 12.04 1.67
CA ASP A 211 -18.69 11.48 3.00
C ASP A 211 -19.69 12.35 3.80
N ILE A 212 -19.48 13.68 3.82
CA ILE A 212 -20.41 14.63 4.46
C ILE A 212 -21.82 14.48 3.89
N LEU A 213 -21.93 14.48 2.56
CA LEU A 213 -23.22 14.44 1.89
C LEU A 213 -23.90 13.08 2.09
N SER A 214 -23.16 11.97 2.06
CA SER A 214 -23.70 10.62 2.23
C SER A 214 -24.36 10.42 3.60
N VAL A 215 -23.77 10.98 4.67
CA VAL A 215 -24.33 10.89 6.04
C VAL A 215 -25.64 11.68 6.17
N THR A 216 -25.78 12.83 5.49
CA THR A 216 -27.03 13.61 5.53
C THR A 216 -28.21 12.91 4.82
N ALA A 217 -27.99 11.80 4.11
CA ALA A 217 -29.06 11.04 3.43
C ALA A 217 -29.89 10.16 4.36
N GLU A 218 -29.32 9.77 5.51
CA GLU A 218 -29.91 8.79 6.43
C GLU A 218 -30.65 9.43 7.62
N SER A 219 -30.83 10.76 7.59
CA SER A 219 -31.49 11.55 8.65
C SER A 219 -32.85 12.10 8.21
#